data_AF-X1NMI9-F1
#
_entry.id   AF-X1NMI9-F1
#
_cell.length_a   1.000
_cell.length_b   1.000
_cell.length_c   1.000
_cell.angle_alpha   90.00
_cell.angle_beta   90.00
_cell.angle_gamma   90.00
#
_symmetry.space_group_name_H-M   'P 1'
#
loop_
_entity.id
_entity.type
_entity.pdbx_description
1 polymer ?
#
loop_
_entity_poly.entity_id
_entity_poly.type
_entity_poly.pdbx_seq_one_letter_code
_entity_poly.pdbx_strand_id
1 'polypeptide(L)' 'MKGFFDNVSWDMECSALIDGASRFQVWWKIMMPNIKPGIAALSIFTFISGWNAYLIPYTFTVGRAGKSTVLSVYLKNFMG' A
#
# COMPACT_ATOMS: atom_id res chain seq x y z
N MET A 1 -7.45 8.36 3.55
CA MET A 1 -7.64 7.63 4.83
C MET A 1 -8.71 8.26 5.72
N LYS A 2 -8.67 9.57 6.03
CA LYS A 2 -9.66 10.25 6.89
C LYS A 2 -11.12 9.93 6.53
N GLY A 3 -11.50 10.03 5.25
CA GLY A 3 -12.87 9.72 4.81
C GLY A 3 -13.33 8.26 4.96
N PHE A 4 -12.42 7.29 5.09
CA PHE A 4 -12.80 5.89 5.37
C PHE A 4 -13.03 5.65 6.87
N PHE A 5 -12.35 6.41 7.74
CA PHE A 5 -12.63 6.42 9.17
C PHE A 5 -13.94 7.17 9.46
N ASP A 6 -14.26 8.23 8.71
CA ASP A 6 -15.52 8.99 8.84
C ASP A 6 -16.77 8.16 8.45
N ASN A 7 -16.61 7.04 7.75
CA ASN A 7 -17.72 6.11 7.46
C ASN A 7 -18.15 5.28 8.67
N VAL A 8 -17.26 5.10 9.66
CA VAL A 8 -17.63 4.51 10.94
C VAL A 8 -18.09 5.66 11.84
N SER A 9 -19.40 5.92 11.84
CA SER A 9 -20.00 6.88 12.76
C SER A 9 -19.76 6.46 14.20
N TRP A 10 -19.36 7.40 15.05
CA TRP A 10 -19.14 7.21 16.49
C TRP A 10 -20.31 6.50 17.19
N ASP A 11 -21.55 6.73 16.73
CA ASP A 11 -22.75 6.06 17.23
C ASP A 11 -22.72 4.54 17.07
N MET A 12 -22.16 4.02 15.98
CA MET A 12 -22.03 2.56 15.79
C MET A 12 -21.07 1.94 16.80
N GLU A 13 -20.01 2.66 17.17
CA GLU A 13 -19.05 2.22 18.17
C GLU A 13 -19.70 2.23 19.56
N CYS A 14 -20.44 3.30 19.89
CA CYS A 14 -21.21 3.40 21.13
C CYS A 14 -22.28 2.31 21.26
N SER A 15 -23.05 2.03 20.20
CA SER A 15 -24.05 0.95 20.23
C SER A 15 -23.41 -0.42 20.46
N ALA A 16 -22.28 -0.70 19.81
CA ALA A 16 -21.59 -1.97 20.01
C ALA A 16 -21.01 -2.12 21.43
N LEU A 17 -20.56 -1.01 22.04
CA LEU A 17 -20.11 -0.99 23.44
C LEU A 17 -21.28 -1.16 24.42
N ILE A 18 -22.45 -0.58 24.14
CA ILE A 18 -23.67 -0.76 24.92
C ILE A 18 -24.17 -2.21 24.85
N ASP A 19 -24.03 -2.86 23.69
CA ASP A 19 -24.31 -4.29 23.48
C ASP A 19 -23.31 -5.23 24.18
N GLY A 20 -22.33 -4.69 24.92
CA GLY A 20 -21.36 -5.46 25.70
C GLY A 20 -20.20 -6.03 24.88
N ALA A 21 -20.01 -5.60 23.63
CA ALA A 21 -18.83 -5.97 22.86
C ALA A 21 -17.59 -5.30 23.46
N SER A 22 -16.50 -6.05 23.62
CA SER A 22 -15.24 -5.44 24.07
C SER A 22 -14.65 -4.53 22.99
N ARG A 23 -13.89 -3.49 23.38
CA ARG A 23 -13.28 -2.52 22.45
C ARG A 23 -12.46 -3.19 21.34
N PHE A 24 -11.76 -4.28 21.66
CA PHE A 24 -10.98 -5.04 20.68
C PHE A 24 -11.87 -5.78 19.68
N GLN A 25 -13.02 -6.29 20.14
CA GLN A 25 -14.01 -6.96 19.31
C GLN A 25 -14.68 -5.99 18.34
N VAL A 26 -14.99 -4.77 18.80
CA VAL A 26 -15.53 -3.68 17.97
C VAL A 26 -14.51 -3.28 16.90
N TRP A 27 -13.24 -3.13 17.27
CA TRP A 27 -12.16 -2.82 16.32
C TRP A 27 -12.02 -3.90 15.22
N TRP A 28 -12.03 -5.18 15.58
CA TRP A 28 -11.85 -6.26 14.61
C TRP A 28 -13.10 -6.58 13.78
N LYS A 29 -14.30 -6.51 14.38
CA LYS A 29 -15.55 -6.89 13.70
C LYS A 29 -16.21 -5.73 12.96
N ILE A 30 -16.04 -4.49 13.42
CA ILE A 30 -16.76 -3.33 12.88
C ILE A 30 -15.79 -2.39 12.16
N MET A 31 -14.66 -2.01 12.75
CA MET A 31 -13.74 -1.07 12.09
C MET A 31 -12.97 -1.71 10.93
N MET A 32 -12.37 -2.89 11.13
CA MET A 32 -11.57 -3.58 10.11
C MET A 32 -12.30 -3.78 8.77
N PRO A 33 -13.53 -4.33 8.69
CA PRO A 33 -14.21 -4.51 7.40
C PRO A 33 -14.56 -3.19 6.70
N ASN A 34 -14.84 -2.12 7.45
CA ASN A 34 -15.14 -0.81 6.88
C ASN A 34 -13.89 -0.13 6.28
N ILE A 35 -12.69 -0.40 6.84
CA ILE A 35 -11.43 0.18 6.37
C ILE A 35 -10.78 -0.66 5.25
N LYS A 36 -11.14 -1.95 5.09
CA LYS A 36 -10.67 -2.83 4.00
C LYS A 36 -10.69 -2.20 2.60
N PRO A 37 -11.79 -1.57 2.12
CA PRO A 37 -11.79 -0.94 0.80
C PRO A 37 -10.79 0.23 0.70
N GLY A 38 -10.58 0.98 1.79
CA GLY A 38 -9.59 2.06 1.84
C GLY A 38 -8.15 1.56 1.82
N ILE A 39 -7.87 0.42 2.48
CA ILE A 39 -6.56 -0.24 2.44
C ILE A 39 -6.28 -0.79 1.04
N ALA A 40 -7.29 -1.37 0.37
CA ALA A 40 -7.14 -1.88 -0.99
C ALA A 40 -6.84 -0.76 -2.00
N ALA A 41 -7.51 0.39 -1.91
CA ALA A 41 -7.19 1.54 -2.75
C ALA A 41 -5.76 2.04 -2.48
N LEU A 42 -5.40 2.19 -1.21
CA LEU A 42 -4.05 2.63 -0.83
C LEU A 42 -2.98 1.66 -1.31
N SER A 43 -3.20 0.34 -1.21
CA SER A 43 -2.23 -0.66 -1.62
C SER A 43 -2.00 -0.59 -3.13
N ILE A 44 -3.05 -0.41 -3.93
CA ILE A 44 -2.93 -0.23 -5.38
C ILE A 44 -2.13 1.04 -5.71
N PHE A 45 -2.47 2.17 -5.10
CA PHE A 45 -1.75 3.42 -5.34
C PHE A 45 -0.27 3.35 -4.91
N THR A 46 -0.02 2.74 -3.75
CA THR A 46 1.34 2.55 -3.23
C THR A 46 2.13 1.58 -4.09
N PHE A 47 1.49 0.52 -4.59
CA PHE A 47 2.09 -0.46 -5.49
C PHE A 47 2.48 0.17 -6.83
N ILE A 48 1.60 0.97 -7.44
CA ILE A 48 1.90 1.73 -8.66
C ILE A 48 3.06 2.71 -8.42
N SER A 49 3.05 3.42 -7.29
CA SER A 49 4.13 4.34 -6.91
C SER A 49 5.47 3.62 -6.71
N GLY A 50 5.47 2.45 -6.05
CA GLY A 50 6.65 1.60 -5.89
C GLY A 50 7.15 1.02 -7.21
N TRP A 51 6.25 0.70 -8.14
CA TRP A 51 6.62 0.27 -9.50
C TRP A 51 7.28 1.40 -10.31
N ASN A 52 6.82 2.65 -10.14
CA ASN A 52 7.51 3.82 -10.69
C ASN A 52 8.90 4.02 -10.08
N ALA A 53 9.13 3.60 -8.84
CA ALA A 53 10.46 3.58 -8.24
C ALA A 53 11.40 2.52 -8.84
N TYR A 54 10.96 1.69 -9.81
CA TYR A 54 11.83 0.90 -10.69
C TYR A 54 12.37 1.73 -11.87
N LEU A 55 11.62 2.73 -12.34
CA LEU A 55 12.09 3.68 -13.36
C LEU A 55 13.22 4.56 -12.83
N ILE A 56 13.21 4.91 -11.54
CA ILE A 56 14.26 5.71 -10.91
C ILE A 56 15.64 5.04 -11.01
N PRO A 57 15.86 3.80 -10.52
CA PRO A 57 17.13 3.11 -10.71
C PRO A 57 17.38 2.78 -12.18
N TYR A 58 16.37 2.44 -13.01
CA TYR A 58 16.60 2.24 -14.45
C TYR A 58 17.17 3.50 -15.14
N THR A 59 16.65 4.69 -14.80
CA THR A 59 17.05 5.97 -15.38
C THR A 59 18.35 6.51 -14.75
N PHE A 60 18.53 6.36 -13.43
CA PHE A 60 19.74 6.83 -12.73
C PHE A 60 20.95 5.89 -12.86
N THR A 61 20.75 4.59 -13.14
CA THR A 61 21.87 3.64 -13.37
C THR A 61 22.52 3.83 -14.74
N VAL A 62 21.89 4.59 -15.66
CA VAL A 62 22.51 5.01 -16.94
C VAL A 62 23.75 5.88 -16.71
N GLY A 63 23.94 6.44 -15.51
CA GLY A 63 25.09 7.30 -15.16
C GLY A 63 26.17 6.69 -14.27
N ARG A 64 26.03 5.44 -13.79
CA ARG A 64 27.05 4.80 -12.93
C ARG A 64 27.43 3.41 -13.43
N ALA A 65 28.31 3.42 -14.43
CA ALA A 65 29.00 2.27 -15.00
C ALA A 65 30.00 1.61 -14.01
N GLY A 66 29.54 1.16 -12.84
CA GLY A 66 30.42 0.54 -11.87
C GLY A 66 29.72 -0.29 -10.80
N LYS A 67 29.70 -1.60 -10.99
CA LYS A 67 29.44 -2.65 -9.98
C LYS A 67 28.00 -2.83 -9.48
N SER A 68 27.07 -3.15 -10.38
CA SER A 68 26.03 -4.19 -10.21
C SER A 68 25.12 -4.15 -11.43
N THR A 69 25.60 -4.68 -12.56
CA THR A 69 24.81 -4.79 -13.78
C THR A 69 23.90 -6.01 -13.71
N VAL A 70 22.61 -5.79 -13.95
CA VAL A 70 21.62 -6.85 -14.18
C VAL A 70 21.85 -7.52 -15.54
N LEU A 71 21.60 -8.83 -15.62
CA LEU A 71 21.89 -9.69 -16.78
C LEU A 71 21.33 -9.13 -18.12
N SER A 72 20.23 -8.39 -18.07
CA SER A 72 19.58 -7.80 -19.25
C SER A 72 20.42 -6.72 -19.96
N VAL A 73 21.25 -5.95 -19.24
CA VAL A 73 22.10 -4.90 -19.84
C VAL A 73 23.33 -5.52 -20.52
N TYR A 74 23.85 -6.61 -19.97
CA TYR A 74 24.96 -7.35 -20.56
C TYR A 74 24.57 -8.02 -21.88
N LEU A 75 23.39 -8.66 -21.92
CA LEU A 75 22.89 -9.29 -23.14
C LEU A 75 22.61 -8.27 -24.25
N LYS A 76 22.15 -7.06 -23.93
CA LYS A 76 21.93 -6.00 -24.91
C LYS A 76 23.24 -5.50 -25.55
N ASN A 77 24.31 -5.32 -24.77
CA ASN A 77 25.62 -4.96 -25.30
C ASN A 77 26.22 -6.01 -26.24
N PHE A 78 25.78 -7.27 -26.14
CA PHE A 78 26.23 -8.33 -27.03
C PHE A 78 25.41 -8.41 -28.33
N MET A 79 24.24 -7.78 -28.41
CA MET A 79 23.32 -7.85 -29.57
C MET A 79 23.25 -6.56 -30.41
N GLY A 80 24.03 -5.52 -30.09
CA GLY A 80 24.13 -4.29 -30.87
C GLY A 80 23.65 -3.04 -30.13
#